data_AF-A0ABC8T8R4-F1
#
_entry.id   AF-A0ABC8T8R4-F1
#
_cell.length_a   1.000
_cell.length_b   1.000
_cell.length_c   1.000
_cell.angle_alpha   90.00
_cell.angle_beta   90.00
_cell.angle_gamma   90.00
#
_symmetry.space_group_name_H-M   'P 1'
#
loop_
_entity.id
_entity.type
_entity.pdbx_description
1 polymer ?
#
loop_
_entity_poly.entity_id
_entity_poly.type
_entity_poly.pdbx_seq_one_letter_code
_entity_poly.pdbx_strand_id
1 'polypeptide(L)'
;MILPPANFDDLTDDINVETKIFLTVNRSLPSVRNVLKQLTATIRLVALVADLFSTDAFDIAKEFKVSPFLFFPSTAMAKLLGFYLPKLGETVSCKYRDMPEPVQLPGCVPIHGRDLMDPVKNRKIDSYKWVLHHVKRNKLAEGIILNSFNGVEPGAIKALQEEEPGKPPVYPIGPLIQMGSSRESDGSGCLSWLDDQPSDSVLFISFGSGGTLSYDQLQELALGIEMMGRLEIAKVVKGLMEGEEGKGLRNRMRDLKDAAAKALSEEGSSTKALAELACKWKNKIST
;
A
#
# COMPACT_ATOMS: atom_id res chain seq x y z
N MET A 1 -21.54 -7.98 -4.69
CA MET A 1 -21.91 -9.02 -3.71
C MET A 1 -21.20 -8.68 -2.40
N ILE A 2 -21.92 -8.55 -1.29
CA ILE A 2 -21.38 -8.13 0.01
C ILE A 2 -21.34 -9.37 0.91
N LEU A 3 -20.21 -9.64 1.56
CA LEU A 3 -20.04 -10.74 2.50
C LEU A 3 -20.70 -10.39 3.84
N PRO A 4 -21.18 -11.37 4.62
CA PRO A 4 -21.67 -11.11 5.97
C PRO A 4 -20.56 -10.51 6.85
N PRO A 5 -20.90 -9.63 7.80
CA PRO A 5 -19.91 -9.05 8.71
C PRO A 5 -19.26 -10.12 9.59
N ALA A 6 -17.97 -9.98 9.87
CA ALA A 6 -17.29 -10.82 10.84
C ALA A 6 -17.79 -10.48 12.26
N ASN A 7 -18.11 -11.51 13.04
CA ASN A 7 -18.42 -11.37 14.47
C ASN A 7 -17.11 -11.09 15.23
N PHE A 8 -17.13 -10.24 16.26
CA PHE A 8 -16.00 -9.92 17.15
C PHE A 8 -16.34 -9.96 18.64
N ASP A 9 -17.46 -10.59 19.03
CA ASP A 9 -17.95 -10.61 20.41
C ASP A 9 -17.01 -11.38 21.37
N ASP A 10 -16.11 -12.19 20.82
CA ASP A 10 -15.10 -12.96 21.53
C ASP A 10 -13.78 -12.19 21.78
N LEU A 11 -13.67 -10.96 21.26
CA LEU A 11 -12.45 -10.16 21.31
C LEU A 11 -12.54 -9.04 22.36
N THR A 12 -11.39 -8.68 22.93
CA THR A 12 -11.26 -7.51 23.80
C THR A 12 -11.12 -6.23 22.97
N ASP A 13 -11.52 -5.09 23.54
CA ASP A 13 -11.51 -3.80 22.83
C ASP A 13 -10.11 -3.31 22.46
N ASP A 14 -9.09 -3.72 23.23
CA ASP A 14 -7.69 -3.30 23.13
C ASP A 14 -6.88 -3.97 22.00
N ILE A 15 -7.52 -4.83 21.20
CA ILE A 15 -6.84 -5.48 20.09
C ILE A 15 -6.42 -4.46 19.04
N ASN A 16 -5.15 -4.56 18.64
CA ASN A 16 -4.53 -3.78 17.59
C ASN A 16 -5.33 -3.86 16.26
N VAL A 17 -5.45 -2.72 15.57
CA VAL A 17 -6.29 -2.57 14.36
C VAL A 17 -5.88 -3.55 13.27
N GLU A 18 -4.59 -3.78 13.08
CA GLU A 18 -4.08 -4.72 12.08
C GLU A 18 -4.54 -6.14 12.40
N THR A 19 -4.49 -6.57 13.66
CA THR A 19 -5.06 -7.86 14.09
C THR A 19 -6.55 -7.95 13.80
N LYS A 20 -7.33 -6.88 14.04
CA LYS A 20 -8.77 -6.85 13.69
C LYS A 20 -8.99 -7.02 12.19
N ILE A 21 -8.16 -6.41 11.33
CA ILE A 21 -8.22 -6.58 9.87
C ILE A 21 -7.95 -8.04 9.49
N PHE A 22 -6.86 -8.64 9.98
CA PHE A 22 -6.52 -10.03 9.69
C PHE A 22 -7.64 -10.99 10.12
N LEU A 23 -8.21 -10.80 11.31
CA LEU A 23 -9.32 -11.61 11.82
C LEU A 23 -10.60 -11.42 10.99
N THR A 24 -10.90 -10.19 10.54
CA THR A 24 -12.03 -9.92 9.64
C THR A 24 -11.96 -10.78 8.39
N VAL A 25 -10.80 -10.76 7.74
CA VAL A 25 -10.56 -11.52 6.51
C VAL A 25 -10.62 -13.02 6.78
N ASN A 26 -9.92 -13.49 7.82
CA ASN A 26 -9.85 -14.91 8.17
C ASN A 26 -11.23 -15.49 8.48
N ARG A 27 -12.05 -14.78 9.26
CA ARG A 27 -13.44 -15.17 9.58
C ARG A 27 -14.36 -15.13 8.36
N SER A 28 -14.01 -14.38 7.32
CA SER A 28 -14.76 -14.28 6.07
C SER A 28 -14.43 -15.39 5.06
N LEU A 29 -13.34 -16.16 5.27
CA LEU A 29 -12.89 -17.20 4.33
C LEU A 29 -13.94 -18.26 3.98
N PRO A 30 -14.79 -18.76 4.91
CA PRO A 30 -15.86 -19.70 4.56
C PRO A 30 -16.85 -19.11 3.55
N SER A 31 -17.19 -17.83 3.70
CA SER A 31 -18.06 -17.10 2.79
C SER A 31 -17.39 -16.90 1.43
N VAL A 32 -16.10 -16.53 1.41
CA VAL A 32 -15.28 -16.44 0.18
C VAL A 32 -15.27 -17.77 -0.55
N ARG A 33 -15.06 -18.89 0.15
CA ARG A 33 -15.08 -20.24 -0.41
C ARG A 33 -16.41 -20.57 -1.06
N ASN A 34 -17.53 -20.27 -0.39
CA ASN A 34 -18.86 -20.54 -0.94
C ASN A 34 -19.12 -19.73 -2.22
N VAL A 35 -18.69 -18.46 -2.25
CA VAL A 35 -18.81 -17.60 -3.43
C VAL A 35 -17.97 -18.12 -4.57
N LEU A 36 -16.71 -18.48 -4.31
CA LEU A 36 -15.82 -19.01 -5.33
C LEU A 36 -16.38 -20.32 -5.93
N LYS A 37 -17.00 -21.17 -5.10
CA LYS A 37 -17.72 -22.36 -5.55
C LYS A 37 -18.86 -22.03 -6.52
N GLN A 38 -19.67 -21.02 -6.21
CA GLN A 38 -20.79 -20.60 -7.07
C GLN A 38 -20.30 -19.96 -8.38
N LEU A 39 -19.26 -19.11 -8.31
CA LEU A 39 -18.67 -18.47 -9.48
C LEU A 39 -18.02 -19.50 -10.40
N THR A 40 -17.21 -20.42 -9.87
CA THR A 40 -16.55 -21.45 -10.71
C THR A 40 -17.53 -22.43 -11.37
N ALA A 41 -18.77 -22.54 -10.86
CA ALA A 41 -19.83 -23.31 -11.51
C ALA A 41 -20.50 -22.59 -12.70
N THR A 42 -20.34 -21.27 -12.82
CA THR A 42 -21.06 -20.44 -13.81
C THR A 42 -20.15 -19.71 -14.78
N ILE A 43 -18.94 -19.36 -14.33
CA ILE A 43 -17.95 -18.65 -15.12
C ILE A 43 -16.59 -19.34 -15.04
N ARG A 44 -15.80 -19.17 -16.09
CA ARG A 44 -14.40 -19.58 -16.09
C ARG A 44 -13.56 -18.56 -15.32
N LEU A 45 -13.38 -18.81 -14.02
CA LEU A 45 -12.54 -17.96 -13.17
C LEU A 45 -11.05 -18.29 -13.38
N VAL A 46 -10.27 -17.30 -13.82
CA VAL A 46 -8.84 -17.49 -14.18
C VAL A 46 -7.87 -17.07 -13.09
N ALA A 47 -8.27 -16.15 -12.21
CA ALA A 47 -7.41 -15.63 -11.16
C ALA A 47 -8.24 -15.17 -9.95
N LEU A 48 -7.62 -15.27 -8.77
CA LEU A 48 -8.05 -14.65 -7.52
C LEU A 48 -6.98 -13.64 -7.11
N VAL A 49 -7.33 -12.36 -7.09
CA VAL A 49 -6.44 -11.30 -6.61
C VAL A 49 -6.79 -11.01 -5.15
N ALA A 50 -5.83 -11.21 -4.25
CA ALA A 50 -5.98 -10.97 -2.81
C ALA A 50 -4.99 -9.89 -2.37
N ASP A 51 -5.36 -9.07 -1.38
CA ASP A 51 -4.43 -8.10 -0.79
C ASP A 51 -3.43 -8.75 0.20
N LEU A 52 -2.59 -7.91 0.81
CA LEU A 52 -1.55 -8.35 1.75
C LEU A 52 -2.08 -8.96 3.07
N PHE A 53 -3.36 -8.78 3.39
CA PHE A 53 -4.02 -9.36 4.55
C PHE A 53 -4.75 -10.68 4.23
N SER A 54 -4.88 -11.01 2.94
CA SER A 54 -5.81 -12.03 2.44
C SER A 54 -5.14 -13.25 1.82
N THR A 55 -3.85 -13.47 2.10
CA THR A 55 -3.11 -14.59 1.48
C THR A 55 -3.58 -15.98 1.93
N ASP A 56 -4.41 -16.09 2.96
CA ASP A 56 -5.10 -17.34 3.31
C ASP A 56 -6.10 -17.78 2.23
N ALA A 57 -6.67 -16.83 1.47
CA ALA A 57 -7.56 -17.13 0.36
C ALA A 57 -6.84 -17.87 -0.79
N PHE A 58 -5.50 -17.94 -0.79
CA PHE A 58 -4.74 -18.73 -1.75
C PHE A 58 -5.00 -20.24 -1.61
N ASP A 59 -5.30 -20.73 -0.40
CA ASP A 59 -5.65 -22.15 -0.19
C ASP A 59 -7.00 -22.46 -0.85
N ILE A 60 -7.94 -21.52 -0.78
CA ILE A 60 -9.24 -21.59 -1.47
C ILE A 60 -9.02 -21.53 -2.99
N ALA A 61 -8.19 -20.60 -3.49
CA ALA A 61 -7.89 -20.51 -4.91
C ALA A 61 -7.36 -21.84 -5.46
N LYS A 62 -6.45 -22.48 -4.72
CA LYS A 62 -5.88 -23.79 -5.06
C LYS A 62 -6.94 -24.90 -5.09
N GLU A 63 -7.88 -24.92 -4.14
CA GLU A 63 -9.01 -25.87 -4.13
C GLU A 63 -9.80 -25.82 -5.44
N PHE A 64 -10.08 -24.62 -5.93
CA PHE A 64 -10.87 -24.40 -7.16
C PHE A 64 -10.01 -24.31 -8.43
N LYS A 65 -8.71 -24.60 -8.36
CA LYS A 65 -7.76 -24.51 -9.48
C LYS A 65 -7.71 -23.11 -10.13
N VAL A 66 -7.90 -22.08 -9.31
CA VAL A 66 -7.82 -20.66 -9.69
C VAL A 66 -6.45 -20.12 -9.30
N SER A 67 -5.86 -19.28 -10.15
CA SER A 67 -4.53 -18.73 -9.89
C SER A 67 -4.54 -17.65 -8.81
N PRO A 68 -3.80 -17.82 -7.70
CA PRO A 68 -3.67 -16.77 -6.69
C PRO A 68 -2.69 -15.67 -7.13
N PHE A 69 -3.10 -14.41 -7.03
CA PHE A 69 -2.24 -13.24 -7.22
C PHE A 69 -2.32 -12.35 -5.98
N LEU A 70 -1.18 -11.77 -5.60
CA LEU A 70 -1.12 -10.78 -4.51
C LEU A 70 -1.19 -9.38 -5.11
N PHE A 71 -2.13 -8.55 -4.67
CA PHE A 71 -2.07 -7.11 -4.88
C PHE A 71 -1.42 -6.42 -3.69
N PHE A 72 -0.37 -5.64 -3.94
CA PHE A 72 0.38 -4.92 -2.93
C PHE A 72 0.26 -3.41 -3.17
N PRO A 73 -0.65 -2.72 -2.45
CA PRO A 73 -0.95 -1.30 -2.65
C PRO A 73 0.02 -0.34 -1.93
N SER A 74 1.17 -0.85 -1.47
CA SER A 74 2.20 -0.05 -0.78
C SER A 74 3.49 -0.02 -1.61
N THR A 75 4.55 0.54 -1.05
CA THR A 75 5.82 0.80 -1.75
C THR A 75 6.57 -0.48 -2.12
N ALA A 76 7.37 -0.42 -3.18
CA ALA A 76 8.28 -1.49 -3.58
C ALA A 76 9.27 -1.81 -2.45
N MET A 77 9.76 -0.78 -1.76
CA MET A 77 10.65 -0.92 -0.61
C MET A 77 10.00 -1.69 0.54
N ALA A 78 8.73 -1.43 0.87
CA ALA A 78 7.99 -2.19 1.88
C ALA A 78 7.76 -3.64 1.45
N LYS A 79 7.48 -3.87 0.16
CA LYS A 79 7.36 -5.21 -0.41
C LYS A 79 8.67 -6.00 -0.29
N LEU A 80 9.79 -5.36 -0.60
CA LEU A 80 11.13 -5.93 -0.51
C LEU A 80 11.50 -6.27 0.94
N LEU A 81 11.22 -5.36 1.88
CA LEU A 81 11.37 -5.61 3.31
C LEU A 81 10.61 -6.86 3.75
N GLY A 82 9.40 -7.07 3.24
CA GLY A 82 8.62 -8.27 3.49
C GLY A 82 9.40 -9.55 3.16
N PHE A 83 10.07 -9.64 2.02
CA PHE A 83 10.87 -10.83 1.68
C PHE A 83 12.08 -11.05 2.60
N TYR A 84 12.63 -9.98 3.17
CA TYR A 84 13.77 -10.05 4.10
C TYR A 84 13.35 -10.31 5.55
N LEU A 85 12.09 -10.02 5.90
CA LEU A 85 11.60 -10.10 7.27
C LEU A 85 11.77 -11.48 7.93
N PRO A 86 11.52 -12.63 7.27
CA PRO A 86 11.78 -13.94 7.87
C PRO A 86 13.24 -14.13 8.28
N LYS A 87 14.19 -13.78 7.39
CA LYS A 87 15.63 -13.87 7.67
C LYS A 87 16.04 -12.90 8.77
N LEU A 88 15.51 -11.69 8.76
CA LEU A 88 15.75 -10.70 9.81
C LEU A 88 15.24 -11.18 11.18
N GLY A 89 14.13 -11.93 11.21
CA GLY A 89 13.61 -12.56 12.42
C GLY A 89 14.50 -13.68 12.98
N GLU A 90 15.26 -14.36 12.12
CA GLU A 90 16.21 -15.40 12.53
C GLU A 90 17.53 -14.82 13.04
N THR A 91 18.01 -13.72 12.44
CA THR A 91 19.32 -13.14 12.74
C THR A 91 19.33 -12.13 13.88
N VAL A 92 18.20 -11.46 14.14
CA VAL A 92 18.09 -10.43 15.17
C VAL A 92 17.35 -11.00 16.37
N SER A 93 17.88 -10.80 17.59
CA SER A 93 17.25 -11.26 18.84
C SER A 93 16.55 -10.13 19.63
N CYS A 94 16.97 -8.88 19.47
CA CYS A 94 16.35 -7.72 20.10
C CYS A 94 15.05 -7.28 19.39
N LYS A 95 14.34 -6.29 19.96
CA LYS A 95 13.27 -5.61 19.23
C LYS A 95 13.90 -4.80 18.10
N TYR A 96 13.26 -4.73 16.94
CA TYR A 96 13.86 -4.02 15.81
C TYR A 96 14.11 -2.55 16.11
N ARG A 97 13.22 -1.89 16.87
CA ARG A 97 13.41 -0.49 17.29
C ARG A 97 14.69 -0.24 18.10
N ASP A 98 15.26 -1.29 18.71
CA ASP A 98 16.46 -1.25 19.54
C ASP A 98 17.70 -1.75 18.76
N MET A 99 17.60 -1.98 17.44
CA MET A 99 18.76 -2.37 16.63
C MET A 99 19.76 -1.22 16.50
N PRO A 100 21.07 -1.49 16.65
CA PRO A 100 22.10 -0.46 16.50
C PRO A 100 22.29 -0.07 15.03
N GLU A 101 22.25 -1.06 14.13
CA GLU A 101 22.47 -0.87 12.70
C GLU A 101 21.14 -0.84 11.93
N PRO A 102 21.01 0.03 10.90
CA PRO A 102 19.83 0.07 10.05
C PRO A 102 19.74 -1.17 9.15
N VAL A 103 18.51 -1.53 8.78
CA VAL A 103 18.24 -2.56 7.78
C VAL A 103 18.67 -2.06 6.41
N GLN A 104 19.54 -2.82 5.75
CA GLN A 104 20.02 -2.54 4.41
C GLN A 104 19.28 -3.43 3.40
N LEU A 105 18.51 -2.79 2.51
CA LEU A 105 17.83 -3.47 1.41
C LEU A 105 18.49 -3.08 0.08
N PRO A 106 18.68 -4.00 -0.87
CA PRO A 106 19.28 -3.69 -2.15
C PRO A 106 18.53 -2.55 -2.88
N GLY A 107 19.28 -1.54 -3.34
CA GLY A 107 18.72 -0.42 -4.08
C GLY A 107 17.82 0.53 -3.27
N CYS A 108 17.81 0.42 -1.94
CA CYS A 108 17.00 1.25 -1.05
C CYS A 108 17.87 2.07 -0.10
N VAL A 109 17.27 3.10 0.50
CA VAL A 109 17.89 3.82 1.62
C VAL A 109 17.87 2.96 2.89
N PRO A 110 18.88 3.07 3.77
CA PRO A 110 18.89 2.33 5.04
C PRO A 110 17.69 2.67 5.92
N ILE A 111 17.10 1.66 6.57
CA ILE A 111 15.91 1.83 7.44
C ILE A 111 16.29 1.56 8.89
N HIS A 112 16.20 2.57 9.76
CA HIS A 112 16.36 2.31 11.18
C HIS A 112 15.18 1.50 11.71
N GLY A 113 15.44 0.61 12.66
CA GLY A 113 14.39 -0.27 13.16
C GLY A 113 13.20 0.45 13.83
N ARG A 114 13.40 1.70 14.29
CA ARG A 114 12.34 2.57 14.80
C ARG A 114 11.38 3.09 13.71
N ASP A 115 11.83 3.08 12.46
CA ASP A 115 11.10 3.57 11.28
C ASP A 115 10.45 2.42 10.48
N LEU A 116 10.58 1.17 10.94
CA LEU A 116 9.86 0.03 10.37
C LEU A 116 8.34 0.17 10.63
N MET A 117 7.53 -0.57 9.88
CA MET A 117 6.08 -0.61 10.10
C MET A 117 5.73 -1.02 11.54
N ASP A 118 4.70 -0.39 12.12
CA ASP A 118 4.31 -0.60 13.52
C ASP A 118 4.15 -2.06 13.97
N PRO A 119 3.48 -2.97 13.21
CA PRO A 119 3.36 -4.37 13.61
C PRO A 119 4.71 -5.10 13.57
N VAL A 120 5.71 -4.57 12.87
CA VAL A 120 7.05 -5.17 12.77
C VAL A 120 7.95 -4.72 13.91
N LYS A 121 7.78 -3.50 14.46
CA LYS A 121 8.66 -2.95 15.52
C LYS A 121 8.78 -3.86 16.76
N ASN A 122 7.73 -4.61 17.10
CA ASN A 122 7.69 -5.50 18.25
C ASN A 122 7.31 -6.93 17.85
N ARG A 123 8.25 -7.86 17.96
CA ARG A 123 8.05 -9.26 17.54
C ARG A 123 7.17 -10.09 18.47
N LYS A 124 6.80 -9.56 19.64
CA LYS A 124 6.07 -10.29 20.67
C LYS A 124 4.55 -10.13 20.58
N ILE A 125 4.04 -9.25 19.71
CA ILE A 125 2.60 -9.00 19.56
C ILE A 125 2.00 -9.86 18.45
N ASP A 126 0.69 -10.06 18.50
CA ASP A 126 0.02 -10.94 17.53
C ASP A 126 -0.01 -10.35 16.11
N SER A 127 -0.05 -9.03 15.95
CA SER A 127 0.02 -8.41 14.63
C SER A 127 1.36 -8.70 13.92
N TYR A 128 2.47 -8.84 14.64
CA TYR A 128 3.74 -9.32 14.07
C TYR A 128 3.61 -10.75 13.53
N LYS A 129 2.98 -11.64 14.29
CA LYS A 129 2.80 -13.05 13.88
C LYS A 129 1.94 -13.12 12.62
N TRP A 130 0.88 -12.33 12.54
CA TRP A 130 0.05 -12.21 11.33
C TRP A 130 0.86 -11.68 10.15
N VAL A 131 1.61 -10.59 10.31
CA VAL A 131 2.48 -10.07 9.23
C VAL A 131 3.45 -11.14 8.75
N LEU A 132 4.13 -11.85 9.66
CA LEU A 132 5.07 -12.91 9.30
C LEU A 132 4.39 -14.09 8.61
N HIS A 133 3.19 -14.46 9.05
CA HIS A 133 2.35 -15.49 8.41
C HIS A 133 2.05 -15.12 6.95
N HIS A 134 1.47 -13.94 6.71
CA HIS A 134 1.12 -13.52 5.34
C HIS A 134 2.35 -13.31 4.45
N VAL A 135 3.44 -12.77 5.01
CA VAL A 135 4.70 -12.59 4.30
C VAL A 135 5.27 -13.92 3.81
N LYS A 136 5.30 -14.95 4.66
CA LYS A 136 5.79 -16.30 4.28
C LYS A 136 4.95 -16.92 3.16
N ARG A 137 3.66 -16.62 3.13
CA ARG A 137 2.70 -17.10 2.12
C ARG A 137 2.80 -16.38 0.77
N ASN A 138 3.56 -15.29 0.66
CA ASN A 138 3.75 -14.60 -0.63
C ASN A 138 4.32 -15.51 -1.72
N LYS A 139 5.13 -16.52 -1.35
CA LYS A 139 5.69 -17.51 -2.29
C LYS A 139 4.63 -18.43 -2.91
N LEU A 140 3.40 -18.44 -2.38
CA LEU A 140 2.28 -19.20 -2.93
C LEU A 140 1.57 -18.47 -4.07
N ALA A 141 1.81 -17.17 -4.24
CA ALA A 141 1.23 -16.40 -5.33
C ALA A 141 1.87 -16.80 -6.67
N GLU A 142 1.08 -16.77 -7.75
CA GLU A 142 1.58 -16.94 -9.12
C GLU A 142 2.18 -15.63 -9.69
N GLY A 143 1.92 -14.52 -9.00
CA GLY A 143 2.47 -13.20 -9.31
C GLY A 143 2.07 -12.17 -8.26
N ILE A 144 2.89 -11.13 -8.14
CA ILE A 144 2.65 -9.99 -7.25
C ILE A 144 2.40 -8.76 -8.12
N ILE A 145 1.22 -8.19 -7.99
CA ILE A 145 0.82 -6.94 -8.62
C ILE A 145 1.16 -5.80 -7.64
N LEU A 146 2.05 -4.91 -8.04
CA LEU A 146 2.59 -3.86 -7.19
C LEU A 146 2.08 -2.49 -7.67
N ASN A 147 1.46 -1.72 -6.77
CA ASN A 147 1.05 -0.35 -7.07
C ASN A 147 2.22 0.64 -6.89
N SER A 148 3.27 0.45 -7.67
CA SER A 148 4.43 1.34 -7.77
C SER A 148 4.99 1.27 -9.19
N PHE A 149 5.96 2.11 -9.52
CA PHE A 149 6.57 2.19 -10.84
C PHE A 149 8.04 2.62 -10.78
N ASN A 150 8.79 2.33 -11.84
CA ASN A 150 10.25 2.54 -11.87
C ASN A 150 10.68 4.00 -11.66
N GLY A 151 9.84 4.98 -12.00
CA GLY A 151 10.17 6.39 -11.82
C GLY A 151 10.28 6.83 -10.36
N VAL A 152 9.65 6.11 -9.42
CA VAL A 152 9.68 6.45 -7.99
C VAL A 152 10.59 5.53 -7.17
N GLU A 153 10.66 4.24 -7.48
CA GLU A 153 11.41 3.25 -6.69
C GLU A 153 12.28 2.30 -7.54
N PRO A 154 13.19 2.82 -8.39
CA PRO A 154 13.89 2.01 -9.39
C PRO A 154 14.76 0.91 -8.75
N GLY A 155 15.45 1.21 -7.64
CA GLY A 155 16.34 0.25 -6.97
C GLY A 155 15.58 -0.90 -6.32
N ALA A 156 14.50 -0.58 -5.58
CA ALA A 156 13.65 -1.58 -4.95
C ALA A 156 12.94 -2.47 -5.97
N ILE A 157 12.41 -1.89 -7.05
CA ILE A 157 11.74 -2.67 -8.11
C ILE A 157 12.73 -3.58 -8.81
N LYS A 158 13.94 -3.09 -9.13
CA LYS A 158 14.99 -3.94 -9.71
C LYS A 158 15.29 -5.14 -8.83
N ALA A 159 15.51 -4.94 -7.53
CA ALA A 159 15.77 -6.03 -6.59
C ALA A 159 14.59 -7.02 -6.46
N LEU A 160 13.35 -6.52 -6.52
CA LEU A 160 12.15 -7.36 -6.52
C LEU A 160 12.04 -8.23 -7.77
N GLN A 161 12.50 -7.73 -8.92
CA GLN A 161 12.44 -8.42 -10.20
C GLN A 161 13.61 -9.37 -10.46
N GLU A 162 14.67 -9.37 -9.64
CA GLU A 162 15.75 -10.35 -9.73
C GLU A 162 15.22 -11.77 -9.58
N GLU A 163 15.66 -12.71 -10.43
CA GLU A 163 15.17 -14.08 -10.38
C GLU A 163 15.72 -14.82 -9.16
N GLU A 164 14.84 -15.44 -8.38
CA GLU A 164 15.20 -16.28 -7.25
C GLU A 164 14.29 -17.52 -7.20
N PRO A 165 14.82 -18.72 -6.87
CA PRO A 165 14.01 -19.92 -6.78
C PRO A 165 12.83 -19.76 -5.81
N GLY A 166 11.61 -19.91 -6.35
CA GLY A 166 10.37 -19.81 -5.58
C GLY A 166 9.93 -18.39 -5.22
N LYS A 167 10.59 -17.35 -5.75
CA LYS A 167 10.08 -15.97 -5.69
C LYS A 167 9.10 -15.73 -6.85
N PRO A 168 7.86 -15.28 -6.60
CA PRO A 168 6.92 -14.99 -7.67
C PRO A 168 7.35 -13.75 -8.48
N PRO A 169 6.99 -13.67 -9.77
CA PRO A 169 7.25 -12.47 -10.57
C PRO A 169 6.50 -11.26 -10.01
N VAL A 170 7.12 -10.08 -10.11
CA VAL A 170 6.58 -8.81 -9.62
C VAL A 170 6.26 -7.89 -10.79
N TYR A 171 5.01 -7.43 -10.85
CA TYR A 171 4.43 -6.57 -11.88
C TYR A 171 4.17 -5.16 -11.31
N PRO A 172 5.09 -4.20 -11.50
CA PRO A 172 4.86 -2.80 -11.13
C PRO A 172 3.88 -2.15 -12.12
N ILE A 173 2.63 -1.97 -11.71
CA ILE A 173 1.56 -1.43 -12.56
C ILE A 173 1.08 -0.04 -12.13
N GLY A 174 1.80 0.61 -11.21
CA GLY A 174 1.41 1.90 -10.65
C GLY A 174 1.77 3.10 -11.54
N PRO A 175 1.39 4.32 -11.14
CA PRO A 175 0.52 4.60 -10.01
C PRO A 175 -0.96 4.40 -10.38
N LEU A 176 -1.61 3.44 -9.72
CA LEU A 176 -3.06 3.29 -9.74
C LEU A 176 -3.64 4.22 -8.69
N ILE A 177 -4.30 5.27 -9.17
CA ILE A 177 -5.05 6.25 -8.38
C ILE A 177 -6.49 6.28 -8.88
N GLN A 178 -7.43 6.60 -8.00
CA GLN A 178 -8.82 6.75 -8.40
C GLN A 178 -8.97 8.01 -9.26
N MET A 179 -9.12 7.81 -10.57
CA MET A 179 -9.35 8.90 -11.53
C MET A 179 -10.85 9.05 -11.75
N GLY A 180 -11.46 10.05 -11.12
CA GLY A 180 -12.88 10.37 -11.25
C GLY A 180 -13.79 9.45 -10.46
N SER A 181 -14.13 9.84 -9.22
CA SER A 181 -15.46 9.50 -8.71
C SER A 181 -16.48 10.27 -9.54
N SER A 182 -17.70 9.71 -9.69
CA SER A 182 -18.86 10.50 -10.08
C SER A 182 -18.81 11.81 -9.31
N ARG A 183 -19.00 12.93 -10.01
CA ARG A 183 -19.18 14.26 -9.42
C ARG A 183 -20.41 14.25 -8.51
N GLU A 184 -20.34 13.56 -7.38
CA GLU A 184 -21.15 13.92 -6.23
C GLU A 184 -20.75 15.36 -5.97
N SER A 185 -21.73 16.24 -6.07
CA SER A 185 -21.53 17.66 -5.80
C SER A 185 -20.80 17.78 -4.49
N ASP A 186 -19.73 18.60 -4.46
CA ASP A 186 -19.06 18.95 -3.23
C ASP A 186 -20.08 19.51 -2.23
N GLY A 187 -20.60 18.65 -1.36
CA GLY A 187 -21.59 19.02 -0.36
C GLY A 187 -20.99 19.93 0.72
N SER A 188 -19.66 20.04 0.77
CA SER A 188 -18.91 20.85 1.73
C SER A 188 -18.55 22.25 1.25
N GLY A 189 -18.64 22.54 -0.05
CA GLY A 189 -18.22 23.81 -0.66
C GLY A 189 -16.71 24.08 -0.63
N CYS A 190 -15.88 23.10 -0.24
CA CYS A 190 -14.43 23.23 -0.15
C CYS A 190 -13.76 23.46 -1.51
N LEU A 191 -14.27 22.86 -2.59
CA LEU A 191 -13.77 23.06 -3.95
C LEU A 191 -14.10 24.48 -4.44
N SER A 192 -15.32 24.96 -4.18
CA SER A 192 -15.69 26.35 -4.49
C SER A 192 -14.83 27.35 -3.71
N TRP A 193 -14.56 27.08 -2.43
CA TRP A 193 -13.62 27.90 -1.65
C TRP A 193 -12.20 27.86 -2.21
N LEU A 194 -11.74 26.70 -2.71
CA LEU A 194 -10.43 26.52 -3.30
C LEU A 194 -10.28 27.30 -4.63
N ASP A 195 -11.34 27.36 -5.43
CA ASP A 195 -11.38 28.12 -6.70
C ASP A 195 -11.11 29.63 -6.47
N ASP A 196 -11.49 30.16 -5.31
CA ASP A 196 -11.28 31.56 -4.93
C ASP A 196 -9.88 31.85 -4.35
N GLN A 197 -9.05 30.82 -4.10
CA GLN A 197 -7.71 31.02 -3.56
C GLN A 197 -6.68 31.25 -4.68
N PRO A 198 -5.62 32.05 -4.43
CA PRO A 198 -4.51 32.12 -5.37
C PRO A 198 -3.95 30.73 -5.66
N SER A 199 -3.46 30.53 -6.88
CA SER A 199 -2.77 29.29 -7.22
C SER A 199 -1.66 29.03 -6.22
N ASP A 200 -1.46 27.76 -5.89
CA ASP A 200 -0.29 27.34 -5.13
C ASP A 200 -0.23 27.92 -3.69
N SER A 201 -1.34 28.46 -3.16
CA SER A 201 -1.38 29.14 -1.86
C SER A 201 -1.98 28.35 -0.69
N VAL A 202 -2.49 27.14 -0.95
CA VAL A 202 -3.29 26.37 0.01
C VAL A 202 -2.50 25.17 0.54
N LEU A 203 -2.47 25.02 1.86
CA LEU A 203 -1.99 23.81 2.53
C LEU A 203 -3.16 22.86 2.77
N PHE A 204 -3.15 21.69 2.12
CA PHE A 204 -4.11 20.63 2.39
C PHE A 204 -3.61 19.71 3.50
N ILE A 205 -4.43 19.51 4.54
CA ILE A 205 -4.12 18.65 5.68
C ILE A 205 -5.19 17.57 5.77
N SER A 206 -4.76 16.30 5.67
CA SER A 206 -5.63 15.14 5.84
C SER A 206 -4.84 13.96 6.38
N PHE A 207 -5.40 13.28 7.38
CA PHE A 207 -4.80 12.11 8.02
C PHE A 207 -5.42 10.78 7.56
N GLY A 208 -6.34 10.84 6.57
CA GLY A 208 -7.15 9.70 6.15
C GLY A 208 -8.20 9.30 7.19
N SER A 209 -8.98 8.27 6.88
CA SER A 209 -10.11 7.82 7.72
C SER A 209 -9.69 7.08 8.99
N GLY A 210 -8.45 6.58 9.04
CA GLY A 210 -7.91 5.82 10.19
C GLY A 210 -6.90 6.60 11.02
N GLY A 211 -6.49 7.80 10.59
CA GLY A 211 -5.55 8.64 11.33
C GLY A 211 -6.27 9.44 12.41
N THR A 212 -5.81 9.34 13.65
CA THR A 212 -6.37 10.10 14.79
C THR A 212 -5.27 10.86 15.51
N LEU A 213 -5.57 12.10 15.91
CA LEU A 213 -4.74 12.90 16.80
C LEU A 213 -5.38 12.94 18.19
N SER A 214 -4.56 13.06 19.24
CA SER A 214 -5.08 13.37 20.58
C SER A 214 -5.71 14.77 20.60
N TYR A 215 -6.53 15.05 21.60
CA TYR A 215 -7.10 16.39 21.80
C TYR A 215 -5.98 17.45 21.87
N ASP A 216 -4.94 17.20 22.67
CA ASP A 216 -3.80 18.11 22.79
C ASP A 216 -3.08 18.30 21.44
N GLN A 217 -2.86 17.24 20.67
CA GLN A 217 -2.24 17.34 19.34
C GLN A 217 -3.11 18.11 18.34
N LEU A 218 -4.43 17.93 18.41
CA LEU A 218 -5.37 18.66 17.56
C LEU A 218 -5.43 20.14 17.98
N GLN A 219 -5.39 20.42 19.28
CA GLN A 219 -5.34 21.78 19.81
C GLN A 219 -4.03 22.48 19.40
N GLU A 220 -2.89 21.81 19.53
CA GLU A 220 -1.59 22.33 19.07
C GLU A 220 -1.55 22.52 17.55
N LEU A 221 -2.16 21.61 16.77
CA LEU A 221 -2.29 21.78 15.33
C LEU A 221 -3.15 23.01 14.99
N ALA A 222 -4.30 23.15 15.66
CA ALA A 222 -5.22 24.28 15.45
C ALA A 222 -4.59 25.61 15.87
N LEU A 223 -3.99 25.68 17.06
CA LEU A 223 -3.27 26.85 17.55
C LEU A 223 -2.06 27.15 16.67
N GLY A 224 -1.33 26.15 16.21
CA GLY A 224 -0.23 26.33 15.25
C GLY A 224 -0.71 26.96 13.95
N ILE A 225 -1.85 26.52 13.41
CA ILE A 225 -2.47 27.10 12.22
C ILE A 225 -3.02 28.52 12.48
N GLU A 226 -3.56 28.79 13.67
CA GLU A 226 -4.12 30.09 14.04
C GLU A 226 -3.03 31.15 14.34
N MET A 227 -2.01 30.75 15.13
CA MET A 227 -0.88 31.59 15.53
C MET A 227 0.07 31.85 14.38
N MET A 228 0.23 30.90 13.46
CA MET A 228 0.76 31.20 12.14
C MET A 228 -0.31 32.03 11.41
N GLY A 229 -0.35 33.33 11.65
CA GLY A 229 -1.27 34.22 10.93
C GLY A 229 -1.15 34.01 9.42
N ARG A 230 -2.14 34.48 8.63
CA ARG A 230 -2.11 34.37 7.15
C ARG A 230 -0.75 34.73 6.56
N LEU A 231 -0.01 35.65 7.18
CA LEU A 231 1.33 36.07 6.77
C LEU A 231 2.42 35.01 7.00
N GLU A 232 2.42 34.26 8.11
CA GLU A 232 3.37 33.18 8.40
C GLU A 232 3.08 31.94 7.56
N ILE A 233 1.81 31.54 7.41
CA ILE A 233 1.41 30.51 6.44
C ILE A 233 1.81 30.96 5.04
N ALA A 234 1.51 32.21 4.67
CA ALA A 234 1.96 32.77 3.40
C ALA A 234 3.49 32.80 3.29
N LYS A 235 4.27 32.99 4.36
CA LYS A 235 5.74 32.90 4.32
C LYS A 235 6.23 31.48 4.12
N VAL A 236 5.65 30.48 4.79
CA VAL A 236 6.01 29.06 4.59
C VAL A 236 5.62 28.61 3.19
N VAL A 237 4.41 28.94 2.75
CA VAL A 237 3.93 28.67 1.39
C VAL A 237 4.77 29.44 0.38
N LYS A 238 5.07 30.72 0.59
CA LYS A 238 5.98 31.50 -0.27
C LYS A 238 7.40 30.94 -0.25
N GLY A 239 7.90 30.44 0.87
CA GLY A 239 9.17 29.71 0.92
C GLY A 239 9.13 28.42 0.10
N LEU A 240 8.01 27.68 0.17
CA LEU A 240 7.78 26.49 -0.61
C LEU A 240 7.56 26.79 -2.11
N MET A 241 7.02 27.95 -2.47
CA MET A 241 6.64 28.35 -3.84
C MET A 241 7.65 29.26 -4.55
N GLU A 242 8.42 30.05 -3.81
CA GLU A 242 9.40 30.99 -4.34
C GLU A 242 10.82 30.70 -3.83
N GLY A 243 10.97 30.04 -2.68
CA GLY A 243 12.28 29.70 -2.12
C GLY A 243 12.98 28.58 -2.89
N GLU A 244 14.32 28.56 -2.83
CA GLU A 244 15.15 27.60 -3.58
C GLU A 244 14.95 26.14 -3.13
N GLU A 245 14.78 25.88 -1.82
CA GLU A 245 14.44 24.54 -1.32
C GLU A 245 13.07 24.07 -1.86
N GLY A 246 12.08 24.97 -1.81
CA GLY A 246 10.75 24.72 -2.35
C GLY A 246 10.77 24.49 -3.86
N LYS A 247 11.58 25.25 -4.60
CA LYS A 247 11.80 25.07 -6.04
C LYS A 247 12.39 23.70 -6.35
N GLY A 248 13.34 23.23 -5.54
CA GLY A 248 13.85 21.86 -5.60
C GLY A 248 12.75 20.81 -5.42
N LEU A 249 11.88 20.97 -4.42
CA LEU A 249 10.74 20.08 -4.17
C LEU A 249 9.74 20.09 -5.34
N ARG A 250 9.35 21.27 -5.83
CA ARG A 250 8.40 21.40 -6.96
C ARG A 250 8.95 20.81 -8.25
N ASN A 251 10.26 20.99 -8.52
CA ASN A 251 10.92 20.35 -9.65
C ASN A 251 10.84 18.83 -9.53
N ARG A 252 11.21 18.26 -8.38
CA ARG A 252 11.09 16.81 -8.13
C ARG A 252 9.66 16.30 -8.27
N MET A 253 8.68 17.05 -7.78
CA MET A 253 7.26 16.68 -7.90
C MET A 253 6.79 16.69 -9.37
N ARG A 254 7.23 17.69 -10.15
CA ARG A 254 6.96 17.74 -11.59
C ARG A 254 7.63 16.57 -12.33
N ASP A 255 8.89 16.26 -12.03
CA ASP A 255 9.60 15.13 -12.63
C ASP A 255 8.89 13.80 -12.30
N LEU A 256 8.41 13.64 -11.06
CA LEU A 256 7.62 12.47 -10.65
C LEU A 256 6.26 12.40 -11.36
N LYS A 257 5.58 13.53 -11.53
CA LYS A 257 4.33 13.63 -12.29
C LYS A 257 4.54 13.22 -13.75
N ASP A 258 5.60 13.71 -14.38
CA ASP A 258 5.94 13.39 -15.76
C ASP A 258 6.34 11.92 -15.90
N ALA A 259 7.11 11.38 -14.93
CA ALA A 259 7.46 9.97 -14.88
C ALA A 259 6.24 9.07 -14.69
N ALA A 260 5.27 9.45 -13.86
CA ALA A 260 4.01 8.75 -13.68
C ALA A 260 3.17 8.76 -14.96
N ALA A 261 3.02 9.91 -15.61
CA ALA A 261 2.33 10.03 -16.89
C ALA A 261 2.99 9.17 -17.98
N LYS A 262 4.32 9.16 -18.03
CA LYS A 262 5.08 8.28 -18.95
C LYS A 262 4.86 6.80 -18.64
N ALA A 263 4.87 6.42 -17.37
CA ALA A 263 4.66 5.03 -16.95
C ALA A 263 3.26 4.50 -17.31
N LEU A 264 2.25 5.37 -17.27
CA LEU A 264 0.84 5.07 -17.61
C LEU A 264 0.49 5.29 -19.09
N SER A 265 1.40 5.85 -19.91
CA SER A 265 1.18 6.00 -21.35
C SER A 265 0.97 4.63 -22.04
N GLU A 266 0.45 4.62 -23.27
CA GLU A 266 0.18 3.37 -24.02
C GLU A 266 1.41 2.45 -24.10
N GLU A 267 2.60 3.04 -24.27
CA GLU A 267 3.89 2.35 -24.34
C GLU A 267 4.66 2.35 -23.00
N GLY A 268 4.02 2.83 -21.94
CA GLY A 268 4.57 2.99 -20.61
C GLY A 268 4.82 1.66 -19.89
N SER A 269 5.74 1.66 -18.93
CA SER A 269 6.13 0.45 -18.19
C SER A 269 4.96 -0.20 -17.47
N SER A 270 4.06 0.60 -16.90
CA SER A 270 2.95 0.11 -16.09
C SER A 270 1.84 -0.47 -16.96
N THR A 271 1.56 0.17 -18.09
CA THR A 271 0.66 -0.35 -19.13
C THR A 271 1.16 -1.68 -19.68
N LYS A 272 2.47 -1.79 -19.96
CA LYS A 272 3.11 -3.03 -20.41
C LYS A 272 3.04 -4.14 -19.37
N ALA A 273 3.36 -3.86 -18.10
CA ALA A 273 3.27 -4.84 -17.02
C ALA A 273 1.83 -5.33 -16.81
N LEU A 274 0.83 -4.44 -16.91
CA LEU A 274 -0.58 -4.81 -16.84
C LEU A 274 -1.02 -5.63 -18.06
N ALA A 275 -0.57 -5.27 -19.26
CA ALA A 275 -0.85 -6.01 -20.48
C ALA A 275 -0.25 -7.43 -20.45
N GLU A 276 0.96 -7.60 -19.91
CA GLU A 276 1.59 -8.89 -19.69
C GLU A 276 0.75 -9.77 -18.77
N LEU A 277 0.30 -9.22 -17.63
CA LEU A 277 -0.58 -9.91 -16.70
C LEU A 277 -1.92 -10.31 -17.35
N ALA A 278 -2.52 -9.39 -18.11
CA ALA A 278 -3.76 -9.66 -18.85
C ALA A 278 -3.57 -10.77 -19.90
N CYS A 279 -2.45 -10.78 -20.62
CA CYS A 279 -2.11 -11.85 -21.57
C CYS A 279 -1.95 -13.19 -20.86
N LYS A 280 -1.28 -13.22 -19.69
CA LYS A 280 -1.14 -14.43 -18.87
C LYS A 280 -2.50 -15.00 -18.48
N TRP A 281 -3.45 -14.16 -18.08
CA TRP A 281 -4.82 -14.59 -17.76
C TRP A 281 -5.61 -15.03 -18.99
N LYS A 282 -5.50 -14.33 -20.13
CA LYS A 282 -6.14 -14.72 -21.39
C LYS A 282 -5.67 -16.08 -21.88
N ASN A 283 -4.38 -16.39 -21.79
CA ASN A 283 -3.84 -17.69 -22.20
C ASN A 283 -4.44 -18.84 -21.38
N LYS A 284 -4.77 -18.59 -20.11
CA LYS A 284 -5.50 -19.55 -19.26
C LYS A 284 -6.97 -19.71 -19.59
N ILE A 285 -7.55 -18.86 -20.44
CA ILE A 285 -8.88 -19.07 -21.01
C ILE A 285 -8.80 -20.03 -22.21
N SER A 286 -7.67 -20.07 -22.90
CA SER A 286 -7.50 -20.85 -24.13
C SER A 286 -7.05 -22.30 -23.91
N THR A 287 -6.48 -22.63 -22.74
CA THR A 287 -6.03 -23.99 -22.34
C THR A 287 -7.00 -24.65 -21.39
#